data_AF-A0A8C4VFS7-F1
#
_entry.id   AF-A0A8C4VFS7-F1
#
_cell.length_a   1.000
_cell.length_b   1.000
_cell.length_c   1.000
_cell.angle_alpha   90.00
_cell.angle_beta   90.00
_cell.angle_gamma   90.00
#
_symmetry.space_group_name_H-M   'P 1'
#
loop_
_entity.id
_entity.type
_entity.pdbx_description
1 polymer ?
#
loop_
_entity_poly.entity_id
_entity_poly.type
_entity_poly.pdbx_seq_one_letter_code
_entity_poly.pdbx_strand_id
1 'polypeptide(L)'
;LGTNSSWGYLPGVLLTARICHLIKNMLAPGECDVQPKARENCGYAGITEIECSARQCCFNSDAPDSPWCFKPVPSEAEITF
;
A
#
# COMPACT_ATOMS: atom_id res chain seq x y z
N LEU A 1 10.58 -14.96 5.37
CA LEU A 1 10.97 -14.90 6.79
C LEU A 1 10.01 -13.97 7.51
N GLY A 2 8.83 -14.50 7.84
CA GLY A 2 7.81 -13.78 8.60
C GLY A 2 8.16 -13.82 10.07
N THR A 3 8.28 -12.65 10.71
CA THR A 3 8.52 -12.59 12.15
C THR A 3 7.17 -12.75 12.86
N ASN A 4 6.81 -14.00 13.12
CA ASN A 4 5.80 -14.36 14.10
C ASN A 4 6.39 -14.09 15.49
N SER A 5 6.27 -12.84 15.96
CA SER A 5 6.88 -12.37 17.21
C SER A 5 5.85 -12.42 18.34
N SER A 6 5.66 -13.61 18.86
CA SER A 6 4.97 -13.91 20.11
C SER A 6 5.83 -13.41 21.30
N TRP A 7 5.68 -12.14 21.68
CA TRP A 7 6.28 -11.59 22.90
C TRP A 7 5.34 -10.58 23.57
N GLY A 8 4.85 -10.96 24.76
CA GLY A 8 4.61 -10.01 25.85
C GLY A 8 3.21 -9.41 25.98
N TYR A 9 2.32 -10.14 26.65
CA TYR A 9 1.16 -9.57 27.34
C TYR A 9 1.61 -8.72 28.54
N LEU A 10 2.15 -7.53 28.26
CA LEU A 10 2.36 -6.49 29.25
C LEU A 10 1.13 -5.55 29.22
N PRO A 11 0.55 -5.17 30.37
CA PRO A 11 -0.70 -4.38 30.40
C PRO A 11 -0.59 -3.00 29.72
N GLY A 12 0.63 -2.48 29.50
CA GLY A 12 0.88 -1.27 28.70
C GLY A 12 1.13 -1.51 27.20
N VAL A 13 1.39 -2.75 26.78
CA VAL A 13 1.68 -3.11 25.37
C VAL A 13 0.40 -3.35 24.57
N LEU A 14 -0.72 -3.67 25.23
CA LEU A 14 -2.02 -3.78 24.58
C LEU A 14 -2.53 -2.43 24.05
N LEU A 15 -2.22 -1.32 24.73
CA LEU A 15 -2.59 0.03 24.30
C LEU A 15 -1.77 0.45 23.08
N THR A 16 -0.45 0.19 23.09
CA THR A 16 0.44 0.51 21.96
C THR A 16 0.21 -0.43 20.77
N ALA A 17 -0.15 -1.70 20.98
CA ALA A 17 -0.50 -2.64 19.93
C ALA A 17 -1.85 -2.31 19.26
N ARG A 18 -2.88 -1.89 20.02
CA ARG A 18 -4.15 -1.43 19.44
C ARG A 18 -3.95 -0.17 18.61
N ILE A 19 -3.20 0.80 19.11
CA ILE A 19 -2.84 2.01 18.36
C ILE A 19 -2.02 1.64 17.11
N CYS A 20 -1.03 0.75 17.20
CA CYS A 20 -0.29 0.25 16.03
C CYS A 20 -1.14 -0.55 15.03
N HIS A 21 -2.14 -1.33 15.46
CA HIS A 21 -3.06 -2.02 14.54
C HIS A 21 -4.00 -1.06 13.83
N LEU A 22 -4.50 -0.05 14.54
CA LEU A 22 -5.34 0.99 13.95
C LEU A 22 -4.55 1.87 12.97
N ILE A 23 -3.30 2.21 13.28
CA ILE A 23 -2.42 2.98 12.39
C ILE A 23 -1.97 2.14 11.18
N LYS A 24 -1.70 0.84 11.34
CA LYS A 24 -1.35 -0.04 10.20
C LYS A 24 -2.46 -0.15 9.15
N ASN A 25 -3.73 -0.10 9.58
CA ASN A 25 -4.87 -0.19 8.68
C ASN A 25 -5.10 1.09 7.86
N MET A 26 -4.68 2.25 8.40
CA MET A 26 -4.83 3.57 7.77
C MET A 26 -3.71 3.91 6.76
N LEU A 27 -2.71 3.04 6.62
CA LEU A 27 -1.50 3.26 5.84
C LEU A 27 -1.23 2.15 4.82
N ALA A 28 -2.19 1.24 4.59
CA ALA A 28 -2.05 0.25 3.55
C ALA A 28 -2.36 0.94 2.21
N PRO A 29 -1.37 1.28 1.36
CA PRO A 29 -1.67 1.44 -0.04
C PRO A 29 -2.34 0.14 -0.48
N GLY A 30 -3.45 0.24 -1.20
CA GLY A 30 -4.18 -0.93 -1.67
C GLY A 30 -3.31 -1.85 -2.56
N GLU A 31 -3.88 -2.91 -3.11
CA GLU A 31 -3.07 -3.88 -3.85
C GLU A 31 -2.53 -3.28 -5.17
N CYS A 32 -1.28 -3.59 -5.50
CA CYS A 32 -0.62 -3.09 -6.71
C CYS A 32 -0.78 -4.01 -7.93
N ASP A 33 -1.61 -5.06 -7.82
CA ASP A 33 -1.89 -5.99 -8.91
C ASP A 33 -3.02 -5.47 -9.81
N VAL A 34 -2.71 -4.39 -10.55
CA VAL A 34 -3.66 -3.75 -11.47
C VAL A 34 -3.30 -4.10 -12.91
N GLN A 35 -4.27 -4.67 -13.62
CA GLN A 35 -4.15 -4.95 -15.06
C GLN A 35 -3.72 -3.68 -15.81
N PRO A 36 -2.70 -3.74 -16.69
CA PRO A 36 -2.15 -2.56 -17.38
C PRO A 36 -3.18 -1.60 -17.98
N LYS A 37 -4.21 -2.17 -18.63
CA LYS A 37 -5.31 -1.42 -19.26
C LYS A 37 -6.23 -0.68 -18.28
N ALA A 38 -6.29 -1.14 -17.03
CA ALA A 38 -7.09 -0.56 -15.96
C ALA A 38 -6.26 0.35 -15.04
N ARG A 39 -4.96 0.52 -15.31
CA ARG A 39 -4.09 1.38 -14.50
C ARG A 39 -4.49 2.84 -14.66
N GLU A 40 -4.91 3.46 -13.56
CA GLU A 40 -5.09 4.90 -13.49
C GLU A 40 -3.75 5.60 -13.24
N ASN A 41 -3.37 6.55 -14.09
CA ASN A 41 -2.12 7.29 -13.93
C ASN A 41 -2.09 8.07 -12.60
N CYS A 42 -1.04 7.87 -11.80
CA CYS A 42 -0.80 8.55 -10.53
C CYS A 42 0.48 9.42 -10.53
N GLY A 43 1.14 9.56 -11.67
CA GLY A 43 2.37 10.32 -11.80
C GLY A 43 2.52 10.98 -13.16
N TYR A 44 3.75 11.06 -13.64
CA TYR A 44 4.10 11.58 -14.96
C TYR A 44 5.03 10.59 -15.70
N ALA A 45 5.17 10.78 -17.02
CA ALA A 45 6.01 9.92 -17.84
C ALA A 45 7.49 10.01 -17.43
N GLY A 46 8.13 8.85 -17.20
CA GLY A 46 9.52 8.80 -16.74
C GLY A 46 9.72 9.05 -15.24
N ILE A 47 8.64 9.09 -14.44
CA ILE A 47 8.72 9.12 -12.98
C ILE A 47 9.55 7.95 -12.44
N THR A 48 10.32 8.20 -11.40
CA THR A 48 11.10 7.14 -10.73
C THR A 48 10.21 6.34 -9.78
N GLU A 49 10.61 5.09 -9.50
CA GLU A 49 9.92 4.24 -8.51
C GLU A 49 9.81 4.91 -7.15
N ILE A 50 10.88 5.59 -6.71
CA ILE A 50 10.94 6.30 -5.42
C ILE A 50 9.92 7.44 -5.39
N GLU A 51 9.85 8.25 -6.45
CA GLU A 51 8.90 9.36 -6.48
C GLU A 51 7.46 8.88 -6.59
N CYS A 52 7.21 7.81 -7.37
CA CYS A 52 5.90 7.18 -7.43
C CYS A 52 5.44 6.63 -6.07
N SER A 53 6.34 5.95 -5.35
CA SER A 53 6.05 5.39 -4.03
C SER A 53 5.84 6.49 -2.98
N ALA A 54 6.57 7.60 -3.08
CA ALA A 54 6.36 8.77 -2.22
C ALA A 54 4.96 9.38 -2.38
N ARG A 55 4.34 9.22 -3.56
CA ARG A 55 2.95 9.60 -3.84
C ARG A 55 1.93 8.57 -3.36
N GLN A 56 2.37 7.52 -2.65
CA GLN A 56 1.54 6.42 -2.17
C GLN A 56 0.86 5.66 -3.33
N CYS A 57 1.57 5.53 -4.44
CA CYS A 57 1.13 4.83 -5.63
C CYS A 57 2.06 3.68 -5.99
N CYS A 58 1.56 2.81 -6.86
CA CYS A 58 2.24 1.61 -7.30
C CYS A 58 3.12 1.90 -8.51
N PHE A 59 4.32 1.33 -8.52
CA PHE A 59 5.23 1.40 -9.64
C PHE A 59 5.41 0.02 -10.30
N ASN A 60 5.17 -0.07 -11.61
CA ASN A 60 5.45 -1.26 -12.40
C ASN A 60 5.77 -0.87 -13.85
N SER A 61 7.00 -1.12 -14.28
CA SER A 61 7.52 -0.82 -15.63
C SER A 61 7.39 -1.97 -16.62
N ASP A 62 6.74 -3.09 -16.26
CA ASP A 62 6.64 -4.28 -17.13
C ASP A 62 5.69 -4.08 -18.32
N ALA A 63 4.81 -3.08 -18.23
CA ALA A 63 3.87 -2.71 -19.27
C ALA A 63 4.23 -1.36 -19.90
N PRO A 64 4.91 -1.33 -21.07
CA PRO A 64 5.32 -0.09 -21.72
C PRO A 64 4.15 0.74 -22.27
N ASP A 65 3.03 0.09 -22.61
CA ASP A 65 1.82 0.74 -23.15
C ASP A 65 0.87 1.28 -22.06
N SER A 66 1.32 1.35 -20.81
CA SER A 66 0.49 1.73 -19.65
C SER A 66 1.29 2.57 -18.66
N PRO A 67 0.64 3.40 -17.82
CA PRO A 67 1.36 4.22 -16.86
C PRO A 67 2.14 3.33 -15.90
N TRP A 68 3.43 3.65 -15.75
CA TRP A 68 4.31 2.93 -14.82
C TRP A 68 4.00 3.27 -13.37
N CYS A 69 3.55 4.50 -13.12
CA CYS A 69 3.04 4.92 -11.82
C CYS A 69 1.52 4.98 -11.84
N PHE A 70 0.87 4.11 -11.07
CA PHE A 70 -0.57 3.96 -11.08
C PHE A 70 -1.16 3.81 -9.69
N LYS A 71 -2.46 4.08 -9.55
CA LYS A 71 -3.14 3.95 -8.28
C LYS A 71 -3.29 2.48 -7.87
N PRO A 72 -3.16 2.15 -6.58
CA PRO A 72 -3.51 0.83 -6.07
C PRO A 72 -5.02 0.58 -6.17
N VAL A 73 -5.44 -0.69 -6.23
CA VAL A 73 -6.85 -1.05 -6.02
C VAL A 73 -7.20 -0.89 -4.55
N PRO A 74 -8.29 -0.17 -4.19
CA PRO A 74 -8.70 -0.08 -2.80
C PRO A 74 -8.97 -1.50 -2.29
N SER A 75 -8.27 -1.90 -1.22
CA SER A 75 -8.60 -3.15 -0.56
C SER A 75 -10.01 -3.01 0.04
N GLU A 76 -10.81 -4.06 -0.09
CA GLU A 76 -12.24 -4.09 0.25
C GLU A 76 -12.57 -3.69 1.72
N ALA A 77 -11.55 -3.41 2.54
CA ALA A 77 -11.64 -2.87 3.89
C ALA A 77 -12.02 -1.37 3.97
N GLU A 78 -11.96 -0.62 2.87
CA GLU A 78 -12.29 0.82 2.83
C GLU A 78 -13.67 1.13 2.20
N ILE A 79 -14.42 0.13 1.73
CA ILE A 79 -15.75 0.32 1.11
C ILE A 79 -16.89 -0.16 2.05
N THR A 80 -16.63 -0.29 3.35
CA THR A 80 -17.70 -0.49 4.34
C THR A 80 -18.04 0.85 4.97
N PHE A 81 -19.08 1.49 4.44
CA PHE A 81 -19.79 2.63 5.03
C PHE A 81 -20.39 2.26 6.40
#